data_AF-A0A552AKG0-F1
#
_entry.id   AF-A0A552AKG0-F1
#
_cell.length_a   1.000
_cell.length_b   1.000
_cell.length_c   1.000
_cell.angle_alpha   90.00
_cell.angle_beta   90.00
_cell.angle_gamma   90.00
#
_symmetry.space_group_name_H-M   'P 1'
#
loop_
_entity.id
_entity.type
_entity.pdbx_description
1 polymer ?
#
loop_
_entity_poly.entity_id
_entity_poly.type
_entity_poly.pdbx_seq_one_letter_code
_entity_poly.pdbx_strand_id
1 'polypeptide(L)'
;MLSIETTPKFIYQPHYKPNQLICGHGQTAIITGWTVKQSLAKHLNPDQYAVIGNLYSPTRGISPLLRNLIANPHVRYLVILNATKEDKNSGSCQCLLDFFSQGFQLGKSDTGRECWLINSSITGYIDKEIDRETLEKLRQSIQYQLVKSIPEAIENVKSYAEQSPLPTWGEPLIFPLLENLPSLLPGTRYGHRIEGKTIAETWVKILQKIKTTGTIRPTGYDGKWQELIDLMAVVTDEPPDFYFPEPNYLPIDRPFLTEYIGQILDDSPIHQGVKYTYGQRLRSWFDRDQIAQVINKLISEIDAASAVMSLWDVKDHEKGGSPCLNHIWVRVVENELSLTAIFRSNDMFAAWPANAMGLRALQQHIRDEISKRSDYNLSMGPLITISQSAHIYDDTWENVERLIATQYDKIVNQRDFFDPSGNFLISVEEEQILVQQTTPGSGEIVACYQGKNPLKLIRELATTNPAIIPEHIGYLGIELQKAYNCLKNNQPYIQDQ
;
A
#
# COMPACT_ATOMS: atom_id res chain seq x y z
N MET A 1 36.72 28.24 41.26
CA MET A 1 35.54 27.44 40.84
C MET A 1 35.28 27.80 39.40
N LEU A 2 35.30 26.82 38.49
CA LEU A 2 34.79 27.04 37.13
C LEU A 2 33.26 27.14 37.23
N SER A 3 32.69 28.25 36.77
CA SER A 3 31.25 28.37 36.59
C SER A 3 30.82 27.37 35.52
N ILE A 4 30.00 26.40 35.91
CA ILE A 4 29.29 25.56 34.95
C ILE A 4 28.25 26.48 34.31
N GLU A 5 28.58 27.03 33.14
CA GLU A 5 27.59 27.73 32.31
C GLU A 5 26.55 26.69 31.88
N THR A 6 25.40 26.71 32.54
CA THR A 6 24.27 25.87 32.18
C THR A 6 23.70 26.39 30.86
N THR A 7 24.00 25.70 29.75
CA THR A 7 23.39 25.95 28.45
C THR A 7 21.87 26.04 28.62
N PRO A 8 21.20 27.09 28.11
CA PRO A 8 19.75 27.24 28.24
C PRO A 8 19.05 26.04 27.61
N LYS A 9 18.27 25.33 28.41
CA LYS A 9 17.50 24.16 27.97
C LYS A 9 16.17 24.61 27.39
N PHE A 10 16.02 24.44 26.08
CA PHE A 10 14.73 24.60 25.42
C PHE A 10 13.88 23.34 25.67
N ILE A 11 12.57 23.44 25.45
CA ILE A 11 11.65 22.30 25.55
C ILE A 11 10.87 22.22 24.25
N TYR A 12 11.10 21.16 23.48
CA TYR A 12 10.36 20.90 22.26
C TYR A 12 8.98 20.33 22.57
N GLN A 13 7.93 20.97 22.06
CA GLN A 13 6.53 20.56 22.21
C GLN A 13 6.01 19.94 20.90
N PRO A 14 5.97 18.60 20.79
CA PRO A 14 5.54 17.92 19.57
C PRO A 14 4.01 17.85 19.49
N HIS A 15 3.37 18.87 18.93
CA HIS A 15 1.91 18.91 18.79
C HIS A 15 1.36 17.92 17.75
N TYR A 16 2.17 17.53 16.75
CA TYR A 16 1.75 16.63 15.67
C TYR A 16 2.66 15.40 15.64
N LYS A 17 2.06 14.20 15.64
CA LYS A 17 2.75 12.90 15.65
C LYS A 17 3.82 12.74 16.76
N PRO A 18 3.53 13.07 18.05
CA PRO A 18 4.52 13.03 19.14
C PRO A 18 5.26 11.71 19.32
N ASN A 19 4.59 10.56 19.21
CA ASN A 19 5.21 9.23 19.33
C ASN A 19 6.12 8.89 18.13
N GLN A 20 6.10 9.70 17.07
CA GLN A 20 7.02 9.60 15.94
C GLN A 20 8.27 10.49 16.08
N LEU A 21 8.47 11.19 17.18
CA LEU A 21 9.58 12.15 17.35
C LEU A 21 10.49 11.76 18.53
N ILE A 22 11.78 12.10 18.42
CA ILE A 22 12.73 12.03 19.54
C ILE A 22 13.06 13.48 19.92
N CYS A 23 12.49 13.96 21.02
CA CYS A 23 12.69 15.33 21.48
C CYS A 23 13.98 15.49 22.29
N GLY A 24 14.52 16.70 22.28
CA GLY A 24 15.67 17.13 23.09
C GLY A 24 15.50 18.58 23.57
N HIS A 25 16.60 19.23 23.92
CA HIS A 25 16.63 20.56 24.55
C HIS A 25 17.49 21.61 23.80
N GLY A 26 18.05 21.24 22.65
CA GLY A 26 18.84 22.14 21.80
C GLY A 26 18.00 22.98 20.82
N GLN A 27 18.65 23.61 19.84
CA GLN A 27 18.00 24.43 18.80
C GLN A 27 18.01 23.82 17.39
N THR A 28 18.51 22.59 17.26
CA THR A 28 18.71 21.91 15.97
C THR A 28 17.65 20.84 15.73
N ALA A 29 16.80 21.02 14.72
CA ALA A 29 15.93 19.97 14.22
C ALA A 29 16.71 19.06 13.24
N ILE A 30 16.53 17.75 13.36
CA ILE A 30 17.17 16.74 12.51
C ILE A 30 16.07 15.98 11.79
N ILE A 31 16.01 16.13 10.47
CA ILE A 31 15.02 15.46 9.63
C ILE A 31 15.74 14.43 8.78
N THR A 32 15.34 13.18 8.96
CA THR A 32 15.81 12.02 8.20
C THR A 32 14.72 11.60 7.20
N GLY A 33 15.07 11.00 6.07
CA GLY A 33 14.08 10.42 5.16
C GLY A 33 13.54 9.09 5.70
N TRP A 34 13.88 8.01 5.00
CA TRP A 34 13.70 6.62 5.41
C TRP A 34 14.82 6.09 6.32
N THR A 35 15.97 6.76 6.39
CA THR A 35 17.06 6.45 7.33
C THR A 35 16.52 6.39 8.77
N VAL A 36 16.72 5.25 9.45
CA VAL A 36 16.21 5.05 10.82
C VAL A 36 16.79 6.09 11.80
N LYS A 37 15.97 7.01 12.32
CA LYS A 37 16.38 8.11 13.22
C LYS A 37 17.19 7.68 14.45
N GLN A 38 16.94 6.50 15.01
CA GLN A 38 17.70 5.96 16.14
C GLN A 38 19.18 5.72 15.80
N SER A 39 19.53 5.58 14.51
CA SER A 39 20.93 5.46 14.08
C SER A 39 21.74 6.75 14.32
N LEU A 40 21.09 7.92 14.35
CA LEU A 40 21.70 9.20 14.76
C LEU A 40 21.54 9.43 16.26
N ALA A 41 20.34 9.21 16.81
CA ALA A 41 20.01 9.57 18.19
C ALA A 41 20.99 8.94 19.21
N LYS A 42 21.46 7.72 18.97
CA LYS A 42 22.44 7.01 19.82
C LYS A 42 23.85 7.64 19.86
N HIS A 43 24.13 8.64 19.02
CA HIS A 43 25.42 9.33 18.92
C HIS A 43 25.37 10.82 19.32
N LEU A 44 24.21 11.28 19.80
CA LEU A 44 23.93 12.67 20.14
C LEU A 44 23.37 12.77 21.56
N ASN A 45 23.78 13.79 22.31
CA ASN A 45 23.17 14.12 23.60
C ASN A 45 21.85 14.89 23.33
N PRO A 46 20.74 14.61 24.05
CA PRO A 46 19.49 15.38 23.95
C PRO A 46 19.64 16.90 24.04
N ASP A 47 20.65 17.41 24.75
CA ASP A 47 20.89 18.86 24.83
C ASP A 47 21.46 19.46 23.52
N GLN A 48 21.85 18.64 22.54
CA GLN A 48 22.43 19.08 21.24
C GLN A 48 21.39 19.26 20.12
N TYR A 49 20.16 18.76 20.29
CA TYR A 49 19.11 18.82 19.28
C TYR A 49 17.75 19.17 19.91
N ALA A 50 16.88 19.81 19.13
CA ALA A 50 15.50 20.07 19.52
C ALA A 50 14.61 18.84 19.27
N VAL A 51 14.75 18.23 18.09
CA VAL A 51 13.95 17.09 17.65
C VAL A 51 14.66 16.25 16.60
N ILE A 52 14.43 14.93 16.57
CA ILE A 52 14.78 14.03 15.48
C ILE A 52 13.52 13.35 14.95
N GLY A 53 13.25 13.49 13.64
CA GLY A 53 12.07 12.95 12.97
C GLY A 53 12.40 12.24 11.65
N ASN A 54 11.48 11.39 11.21
CA ASN A 54 11.49 10.79 9.86
C ASN A 54 10.48 11.53 8.97
N LEU A 55 10.83 11.75 7.71
CA LEU A 55 10.01 12.37 6.68
C LEU A 55 9.93 11.43 5.48
N TYR A 56 9.01 10.47 5.54
CA TYR A 56 8.89 9.41 4.53
C TYR A 56 8.23 9.85 3.22
N SER A 57 7.46 10.96 3.23
CA SER A 57 6.64 11.41 2.10
C SER A 57 6.53 12.95 2.08
N PRO A 58 6.78 13.60 0.92
CA PRO A 58 6.69 15.07 0.80
C PRO A 58 5.26 15.59 0.86
N THR A 59 4.30 14.85 0.29
CA THR A 59 2.88 15.23 0.21
C THR A 59 2.14 15.07 1.54
N ARG A 60 2.59 14.16 2.41
CA ARG A 60 1.91 13.82 3.68
C ARG A 60 2.66 14.31 4.93
N GLY A 61 3.99 14.34 4.89
CA GLY A 61 4.83 14.61 6.06
C GLY A 61 5.29 16.05 6.24
N ILE A 62 5.35 16.87 5.17
CA ILE A 62 5.90 18.23 5.29
C ILE A 62 4.98 19.14 6.09
N SER A 63 3.66 19.14 5.84
CA SER A 63 2.73 19.98 6.61
C SER A 63 2.82 19.78 8.14
N PRO A 64 2.67 18.56 8.72
CA PRO A 64 2.79 18.38 10.16
C PRO A 64 4.20 18.67 10.71
N LEU A 65 5.26 18.47 9.90
CA LEU A 65 6.63 18.87 10.25
C LEU A 65 6.73 20.39 10.40
N LEU A 66 6.23 21.16 9.42
CA LEU A 66 6.27 22.62 9.48
C LEU A 66 5.41 23.18 10.62
N ARG A 67 4.22 22.62 10.87
CA ARG A 67 3.39 23.01 12.04
C ARG A 67 4.13 22.79 13.36
N ASN A 68 4.84 21.67 13.51
CA ASN A 68 5.69 21.41 14.67
C ASN A 68 6.87 22.41 14.78
N LEU A 69 7.52 22.79 13.68
CA LEU A 69 8.58 23.82 13.72
C LEU A 69 8.03 25.20 14.10
N ILE A 70 6.83 25.56 13.60
CA ILE A 70 6.17 26.84 13.89
C ILE A 70 5.74 26.93 15.37
N ALA A 71 5.27 25.82 15.95
CA ALA A 71 4.98 25.73 17.38
C ALA A 71 6.25 25.76 18.27
N ASN A 72 7.44 25.62 17.68
CA ASN A 72 8.72 25.56 18.39
C ASN A 72 9.71 26.62 17.87
N PRO A 73 9.45 27.92 18.06
CA PRO A 73 10.25 29.02 17.49
C PRO A 73 11.65 29.18 18.12
N HIS A 74 12.04 28.29 19.03
CA HIS A 74 13.42 28.15 19.50
C HIS A 74 14.29 27.31 18.56
N VAL A 75 13.70 26.58 17.60
CA VAL A 75 14.46 25.88 16.56
C VAL A 75 15.03 26.91 15.59
N ARG A 76 16.36 26.88 15.43
CA ARG A 76 17.13 27.80 14.58
C ARG A 76 17.95 27.10 13.50
N TYR A 77 18.24 25.81 13.68
CA TYR A 77 19.03 25.01 12.76
C TYR A 77 18.23 23.79 12.28
N LEU A 78 18.39 23.42 11.02
CA LEU A 78 17.74 22.27 10.40
C LEU A 78 18.76 21.43 9.62
N VAL A 79 19.02 20.21 10.07
CA VAL A 79 19.87 19.24 9.38
C VAL A 79 18.99 18.23 8.66
N ILE A 80 19.05 18.21 7.33
CA ILE A 80 18.26 17.31 6.48
C ILE A 80 19.18 16.18 5.97
N LEU A 81 18.97 14.97 6.46
CA LEU A 81 19.76 13.79 6.08
C LEU A 81 19.13 13.04 4.91
N ASN A 82 19.87 12.98 3.80
CA ASN A 82 19.53 12.24 2.58
C ASN A 82 20.66 11.26 2.23
N ALA A 83 20.82 10.21 3.05
CA ALA A 83 21.97 9.30 3.02
C ALA A 83 21.71 8.00 2.25
N THR A 84 20.56 7.37 2.52
CA THR A 84 20.22 6.06 1.95
C THR A 84 19.72 6.20 0.51
N LYS A 85 19.34 5.09 -0.12
CA LYS A 85 18.74 5.10 -1.47
C LYS A 85 17.24 5.42 -1.35
N GLU A 86 16.63 4.86 -0.32
CA GLU A 86 15.27 5.05 0.14
C GLU A 86 14.96 6.53 0.46
N ASP A 87 15.90 7.26 1.10
CA ASP A 87 15.80 8.73 1.31
C ASP A 87 15.66 9.51 -0.02
N LYS A 88 16.37 9.06 -1.07
CA LYS A 88 16.43 9.72 -2.39
C LYS A 88 15.19 9.39 -3.20
N ASN A 89 14.80 8.12 -3.20
CA ASN A 89 13.65 7.61 -3.96
C ASN A 89 12.33 8.24 -3.49
N SER A 90 12.18 8.55 -2.19
CA SER A 90 10.98 9.23 -1.69
C SER A 90 10.95 10.73 -1.99
N GLY A 91 12.06 11.31 -2.45
CA GLY A 91 12.24 12.74 -2.74
C GLY A 91 12.04 13.69 -1.54
N SER A 92 11.71 13.17 -0.36
CA SER A 92 11.07 13.98 0.69
C SER A 92 12.03 15.00 1.31
N CYS A 93 13.29 14.60 1.48
CA CYS A 93 14.37 15.47 1.95
C CYS A 93 14.68 16.60 0.96
N GLN A 94 14.65 16.32 -0.35
CA GLN A 94 14.88 17.32 -1.39
C GLN A 94 13.71 18.30 -1.49
N CYS A 95 12.47 17.80 -1.44
CA CYS A 95 11.27 18.64 -1.44
C CYS A 95 11.24 19.59 -0.21
N LEU A 96 11.62 19.10 0.98
CA LEU A 96 11.76 19.96 2.17
C LEU A 96 12.85 21.04 1.98
N LEU A 97 14.00 20.69 1.39
CA LEU A 97 15.06 21.65 1.07
C LEU A 97 14.59 22.72 0.08
N ASP A 98 13.82 22.32 -0.92
CA ASP A 98 13.26 23.21 -1.94
C ASP A 98 12.17 24.13 -1.37
N PHE A 99 11.39 23.69 -0.37
CA PHE A 99 10.52 24.60 0.39
C PHE A 99 11.30 25.74 1.02
N PHE A 100 12.44 25.45 1.68
CA PHE A 100 13.26 26.50 2.27
C PHE A 100 13.95 27.37 1.21
N SER A 101 14.54 26.78 0.17
CA SER A 101 15.39 27.48 -0.78
C SER A 101 14.67 28.13 -1.96
N GLN A 102 13.63 27.51 -2.53
CA GLN A 102 13.03 27.90 -3.82
C GLN A 102 11.68 28.60 -3.70
N GLY A 103 10.83 28.19 -2.76
CA GLY A 103 9.51 28.81 -2.59
C GLY A 103 8.37 27.87 -2.26
N PHE A 104 7.21 28.48 -2.07
CA PHE A 104 5.91 27.86 -2.24
C PHE A 104 4.94 28.84 -2.91
N GLN A 105 3.95 28.31 -3.62
CA GLN A 105 2.94 29.07 -4.33
C GLN A 105 1.53 28.52 -4.05
N LEU A 106 0.51 29.34 -4.25
CA LEU A 106 -0.87 28.88 -4.12
C LEU A 106 -1.19 27.91 -5.26
N GLY A 107 -1.82 26.79 -4.95
CA GLY A 107 -2.24 25.82 -5.96
C GLY A 107 -3.25 24.83 -5.42
N LYS A 108 -3.36 23.70 -6.10
CA LYS A 108 -4.22 22.58 -5.73
C LYS A 108 -3.42 21.30 -5.66
N SER A 109 -3.72 20.45 -4.69
CA SER A 109 -3.09 19.16 -4.50
C SER A 109 -3.63 18.10 -5.47
N ASP A 110 -3.21 16.84 -5.29
CA ASP A 110 -4.14 15.73 -5.46
C ASP A 110 -5.37 15.89 -4.55
N THR A 111 -6.40 15.05 -4.67
CA THR A 111 -7.78 15.33 -4.19
C THR A 111 -8.46 16.52 -4.91
N GLY A 112 -7.78 17.66 -5.10
CA GLY A 112 -8.28 18.92 -5.70
C GLY A 112 -8.37 20.10 -4.70
N ARG A 113 -8.00 19.86 -3.43
CA ARG A 113 -8.03 20.84 -2.33
C ARG A 113 -7.02 21.97 -2.54
N GLU A 114 -7.38 23.18 -2.14
CA GLU A 114 -6.47 24.33 -2.14
C GLU A 114 -5.37 24.14 -1.08
N CYS A 115 -4.12 24.31 -1.50
CA CYS A 115 -2.95 24.14 -0.67
C CYS A 115 -1.82 25.06 -1.14
N TRP A 116 -0.71 25.07 -0.40
CA TRP A 116 0.55 25.58 -0.89
C TRP A 116 1.32 24.46 -1.58
N LEU A 117 1.61 24.65 -2.86
CA LEU A 117 2.54 23.82 -3.63
C LEU A 117 3.97 24.27 -3.34
N ILE A 118 4.84 23.33 -2.97
CA ILE A 118 6.27 23.60 -2.85
C ILE A 118 6.87 23.78 -4.25
N ASN A 119 7.75 24.78 -4.42
CA ASN A 119 8.44 25.03 -5.68
C ASN A 119 9.59 24.02 -5.85
N SER A 120 9.27 22.80 -6.29
CA SER A 120 10.21 21.70 -6.50
C SER A 120 9.83 20.89 -7.73
N SER A 121 10.77 20.10 -8.26
CA SER A 121 10.47 19.02 -9.21
C SER A 121 9.72 17.85 -8.54
N ILE A 122 9.76 17.77 -7.21
CA ILE A 122 9.10 16.75 -6.40
C ILE A 122 7.85 17.37 -5.77
N THR A 123 6.69 16.80 -6.11
CA THR A 123 5.40 17.26 -5.59
C THR A 123 5.35 17.18 -4.06
N GLY A 124 5.08 18.30 -3.41
CA GLY A 124 4.89 18.40 -1.96
C GLY A 124 3.88 19.48 -1.60
N TYR A 125 3.14 19.23 -0.51
CA TYR A 125 1.98 20.00 -0.11
C TYR A 125 2.12 20.52 1.31
N ILE A 126 1.63 21.74 1.53
CA ILE A 126 1.46 22.33 2.85
C ILE A 126 0.02 22.85 2.93
N ASP A 127 -0.69 22.53 4.01
CA ASP A 127 -2.09 22.90 4.13
C ASP A 127 -2.30 24.42 4.12
N LYS A 128 -3.44 24.85 3.56
CA LYS A 128 -3.78 26.25 3.38
C LYS A 128 -4.10 26.98 4.69
N GLU A 129 -4.37 26.27 5.77
CA GLU A 129 -4.63 26.86 7.11
C GLU A 129 -3.39 27.55 7.70
N ILE A 130 -2.18 27.11 7.33
CA ILE A 130 -0.97 27.88 7.64
C ILE A 130 -0.91 29.05 6.65
N ASP A 131 -0.86 30.28 7.16
CA ASP A 131 -0.82 31.46 6.30
C ASP A 131 0.56 31.67 5.64
N ARG A 132 0.60 32.54 4.61
CA ARG A 132 1.82 32.79 3.85
C ARG A 132 2.90 33.48 4.70
N GLU A 133 2.51 34.40 5.57
CA GLU A 133 3.44 35.23 6.34
C GLU A 133 4.16 34.37 7.38
N THR A 134 3.44 33.49 8.07
CA THR A 134 4.00 32.48 8.98
C THR A 134 4.99 31.54 8.27
N LEU A 135 4.65 31.04 7.07
CA LEU A 135 5.55 30.15 6.31
C LEU A 135 6.81 30.87 5.81
N GLU A 136 6.70 32.10 5.31
CA GLU A 136 7.87 32.90 4.90
C GLU A 136 8.75 33.27 6.11
N LYS A 137 8.13 33.64 7.24
CA LYS A 137 8.84 33.92 8.48
C LYS A 137 9.63 32.71 8.98
N LEU A 138 9.03 31.51 8.96
CA LEU A 138 9.70 30.26 9.30
C LEU A 138 10.95 30.04 8.45
N ARG A 139 10.81 30.19 7.12
CA ARG A 139 11.90 29.98 6.15
C ARG A 139 13.08 30.93 6.36
N GLN A 140 12.79 32.19 6.65
CA GLN A 140 13.80 33.23 6.88
C GLN A 140 14.52 33.08 8.23
N SER A 141 13.92 32.33 9.17
CA SER A 141 14.39 32.24 10.57
C SER A 141 15.26 31.02 10.88
N ILE A 142 15.19 29.98 10.03
CA ILE A 142 15.89 28.70 10.19
C ILE A 142 17.04 28.60 9.19
N GLN A 143 18.26 28.41 9.69
CA GLN A 143 19.40 28.00 8.88
C GLN A 143 19.30 26.48 8.61
N TYR A 144 19.39 26.07 7.35
CA TYR A 144 19.24 24.68 6.93
C TYR A 144 20.47 24.16 6.19
N GLN A 145 20.74 22.86 6.34
CA GLN A 145 21.85 22.15 5.69
C GLN A 145 21.38 20.77 5.21
N LEU A 146 21.59 20.45 3.93
CA LEU A 146 21.44 19.09 3.41
C LEU A 146 22.76 18.33 3.61
N VAL A 147 22.68 17.15 4.21
CA VAL A 147 23.82 16.26 4.48
C VAL A 147 23.57 14.86 3.88
N LYS A 148 24.63 14.20 3.44
CA LYS A 148 24.58 12.95 2.66
C LYS A 148 25.03 11.72 3.46
N SER A 149 25.42 11.89 4.72
CA SER A 149 25.85 10.77 5.58
C SER A 149 25.53 10.99 7.07
N ILE A 150 25.39 9.90 7.81
CA ILE A 150 25.17 9.94 9.27
C ILE A 150 26.32 10.65 10.02
N PRO A 151 27.62 10.42 9.71
CA PRO A 151 28.71 11.15 10.35
C PRO A 151 28.64 12.67 10.12
N GLU A 152 28.38 13.10 8.88
CA GLU A 152 28.24 14.51 8.52
C GLU A 152 27.06 15.17 9.25
N ALA A 153 25.94 14.48 9.41
CA ALA A 153 24.81 14.96 10.22
C ALA A 153 25.21 15.15 11.69
N ILE A 154 25.92 14.19 12.28
CA ILE A 154 26.38 14.25 13.67
C ILE A 154 27.37 15.40 13.88
N GLU A 155 28.29 15.62 12.93
CA GLU A 155 29.26 16.71 12.96
C GLU A 155 28.57 18.08 12.89
N ASN A 156 27.63 18.28 11.96
CA ASN A 156 26.86 19.52 11.85
C ASN A 156 26.07 19.82 13.12
N VAL A 157 25.38 18.82 13.69
CA VAL A 157 24.60 18.99 14.93
C VAL A 157 25.48 19.40 16.10
N LYS A 158 26.67 18.78 16.24
CA LYS A 158 27.63 19.15 17.29
C LYS A 158 28.16 20.57 17.10
N SER A 159 28.53 20.93 15.87
CA SER A 159 28.98 22.28 15.52
C SER A 159 27.92 23.36 15.82
N TYR A 160 26.64 23.09 15.56
CA TYR A 160 25.54 23.99 15.95
C TYR A 160 25.31 24.05 17.47
N ALA A 161 25.52 22.95 18.19
CA ALA A 161 25.37 22.91 19.65
C ALA A 161 26.52 23.60 20.42
N GLU A 162 27.68 23.81 19.78
CA GLU A 162 28.81 24.57 20.32
C GLU A 162 28.67 26.09 20.12
N GLN A 163 27.70 26.55 19.32
CA GLN A 163 27.44 27.98 19.10
C GLN A 163 26.62 28.60 20.23
N SER A 164 26.81 29.90 20.46
CA SER A 164 26.00 30.66 21.41
C SER A 164 24.51 30.58 21.06
N PRO A 165 23.63 30.22 22.02
CA PRO A 165 22.20 30.09 21.78
C PRO A 165 21.59 31.38 21.22
N LEU A 166 20.82 31.24 20.14
CA LEU A 166 20.15 32.33 19.47
C LEU A 166 18.74 32.53 20.05
N PRO A 167 18.21 33.77 20.05
CA PRO A 167 16.84 34.02 20.52
C PRO A 167 15.80 33.33 19.64
N THR A 168 14.60 33.14 20.19
CA THR A 168 13.43 32.67 19.43
C THR A 168 13.09 33.64 18.30
N TRP A 169 12.59 33.13 17.18
CA TRP A 169 12.22 33.96 16.03
C TRP A 169 10.76 34.46 16.07
N GLY A 170 9.99 34.06 17.07
CA GLY A 170 8.61 34.48 17.28
C GLY A 170 7.96 33.76 18.46
N GLU A 171 6.65 33.93 18.56
CA GLU A 171 5.80 33.20 19.49
C GLU A 171 5.32 31.87 18.87
N PRO A 172 5.08 30.82 19.67
CA PRO A 172 4.47 29.56 19.21
C PRO A 172 3.09 29.78 18.56
N LEU A 173 2.89 29.24 17.36
CA LEU A 173 1.57 29.20 16.71
C LEU A 173 1.15 27.74 16.46
N ILE A 174 -0.13 27.43 16.72
CA ILE A 174 -0.71 26.09 16.60
C ILE A 174 -1.88 26.16 15.61
N PHE A 175 -1.88 25.26 14.62
CA PHE A 175 -2.89 25.20 13.56
C PHE A 175 -3.61 23.84 13.59
N PRO A 176 -4.94 23.74 13.74
CA PRO A 176 -5.64 22.45 13.81
C PRO A 176 -5.53 21.66 12.51
N LEU A 177 -5.55 20.33 12.60
CA LEU A 177 -5.75 19.45 11.45
C LEU A 177 -7.25 19.30 11.16
N LEU A 178 -7.62 19.18 9.88
CA LEU A 178 -8.96 18.82 9.46
C LEU A 178 -9.15 17.29 9.60
N GLU A 179 -10.07 16.86 10.46
CA GLU A 179 -10.50 15.46 10.53
C GLU A 179 -11.79 15.23 9.75
N ASN A 180 -11.68 14.60 8.59
CA ASN A 180 -12.82 14.05 7.86
C ASN A 180 -13.08 12.60 8.32
N LEU A 181 -14.18 12.34 9.03
CA LEU A 181 -14.59 10.99 9.43
C LEU A 181 -15.38 10.30 8.30
N PRO A 182 -14.95 9.14 7.78
CA PRO A 182 -15.66 8.41 6.73
C PRO A 182 -17.03 7.89 7.17
N SER A 183 -18.00 7.92 6.25
CA SER A 183 -19.25 7.16 6.37
C SER A 183 -19.00 5.69 6.01
N LEU A 184 -18.94 4.82 7.03
CA LEU A 184 -18.76 3.38 6.86
C LEU A 184 -20.10 2.67 6.60
N LEU A 185 -20.13 1.73 5.67
CA LEU A 185 -21.21 0.77 5.52
C LEU A 185 -20.95 -0.49 6.38
N PRO A 186 -22.00 -1.18 6.85
CA PRO A 186 -21.85 -2.47 7.51
C PRO A 186 -21.23 -3.52 6.58
N GLY A 187 -20.39 -4.40 7.12
CA GLY A 187 -19.77 -5.49 6.38
C GLY A 187 -19.15 -6.54 7.30
N THR A 188 -18.70 -7.66 6.71
CA THR A 188 -17.88 -8.65 7.40
C THR A 188 -16.54 -8.03 7.83
N ARG A 189 -15.97 -8.50 8.95
CA ARG A 189 -14.65 -8.01 9.42
C ARG A 189 -13.50 -8.87 8.90
N TYR A 190 -13.70 -10.19 8.89
CA TYR A 190 -12.70 -11.21 8.58
C TYR A 190 -13.05 -11.91 7.26
N GLY A 191 -12.03 -12.33 6.52
CA GLY A 191 -12.18 -13.15 5.31
C GLY A 191 -12.79 -12.38 4.14
N HIS A 192 -11.92 -11.82 3.31
CA HIS A 192 -12.33 -11.09 2.10
C HIS A 192 -11.66 -11.70 0.89
N ARG A 193 -12.40 -11.91 -0.19
CA ARG A 193 -11.86 -12.32 -1.49
C ARG A 193 -12.13 -11.19 -2.49
N ILE A 194 -11.08 -10.68 -3.10
CA ILE A 194 -11.13 -9.64 -4.12
C ILE A 194 -10.38 -10.14 -5.33
N GLU A 195 -10.97 -10.00 -6.50
CA GLU A 195 -10.41 -10.49 -7.76
C GLU A 195 -10.50 -9.41 -8.83
N GLY A 196 -9.44 -9.30 -9.61
CA GLY A 196 -9.40 -8.57 -10.87
C GLY A 196 -8.40 -9.23 -11.81
N LYS A 197 -8.39 -8.80 -13.07
CA LYS A 197 -7.43 -9.32 -14.05
C LYS A 197 -6.04 -8.83 -13.64
N THR A 198 -5.80 -7.52 -13.79
CA THR A 198 -4.51 -6.89 -13.52
C THR A 198 -4.32 -6.48 -12.06
N ILE A 199 -3.06 -6.25 -11.65
CA ILE A 199 -2.67 -5.63 -10.38
C ILE A 199 -3.37 -4.28 -10.21
N ALA A 200 -3.39 -3.46 -11.26
CA ALA A 200 -3.97 -2.11 -11.20
C ALA A 200 -5.49 -2.12 -10.96
N GLU A 201 -6.21 -3.02 -11.64
CA GLU A 201 -7.64 -3.22 -11.44
C GLU A 201 -7.96 -3.75 -10.03
N THR A 202 -7.22 -4.78 -9.62
CA THR A 202 -7.36 -5.41 -8.30
C THR A 202 -7.09 -4.41 -7.17
N TRP A 203 -6.11 -3.52 -7.34
CA TRP A 203 -5.79 -2.44 -6.39
C TRP A 203 -6.98 -1.52 -6.13
N VAL A 204 -7.63 -1.02 -7.18
CA VAL A 204 -8.79 -0.11 -7.02
C VAL A 204 -9.95 -0.84 -6.33
N LYS A 205 -10.18 -2.13 -6.64
CA LYS A 205 -11.18 -2.97 -5.96
C LYS A 205 -10.85 -3.18 -4.47
N ILE A 206 -9.58 -3.42 -4.10
CA ILE A 206 -9.12 -3.49 -2.70
C ILE A 206 -9.42 -2.19 -1.97
N LEU A 207 -9.01 -1.06 -2.54
CA LEU A 207 -9.19 0.26 -1.93
C LEU A 207 -10.66 0.61 -1.73
N GLN A 208 -11.52 0.31 -2.71
CA GLN A 208 -12.97 0.47 -2.57
C GLN A 208 -13.51 -0.36 -1.40
N LYS A 209 -13.18 -1.66 -1.36
CA LYS A 209 -13.72 -2.58 -0.34
C LYS A 209 -13.28 -2.19 1.09
N ILE A 210 -12.02 -1.77 1.24
CA ILE A 210 -11.50 -1.21 2.51
C ILE A 210 -12.24 0.09 2.83
N LYS A 211 -12.34 1.04 1.90
CA LYS A 211 -12.97 2.34 2.14
C LYS A 211 -14.45 2.23 2.53
N THR A 212 -15.18 1.29 1.93
CA THR A 212 -16.61 1.09 2.17
C THR A 212 -16.92 0.36 3.48
N THR A 213 -16.14 -0.67 3.85
CA THR A 213 -16.48 -1.57 4.99
C THR A 213 -15.37 -1.79 6.03
N GLY A 214 -14.18 -1.22 5.82
CA GLY A 214 -13.04 -1.36 6.73
C GLY A 214 -13.27 -0.69 8.08
N THR A 215 -12.83 -1.34 9.16
CA THR A 215 -12.96 -0.83 10.52
C THR A 215 -11.89 0.24 10.77
N ILE A 216 -12.31 1.43 11.21
CA ILE A 216 -11.37 2.49 11.60
C ILE A 216 -10.82 2.21 13.00
N ARG A 217 -9.49 2.25 13.14
CA ARG A 217 -8.78 2.02 14.41
C ARG A 217 -7.61 2.99 14.58
N PRO A 218 -7.20 3.34 15.81
CA PRO A 218 -5.97 4.06 16.04
C PRO A 218 -4.75 3.18 15.70
N THR A 219 -3.69 3.84 15.22
CA THR A 219 -2.36 3.26 14.99
C THR A 219 -1.45 3.54 16.20
N GLY A 220 -0.33 2.81 16.31
CA GLY A 220 0.71 3.11 17.30
C GLY A 220 1.56 4.35 17.00
N TYR A 221 1.19 5.15 15.99
CA TYR A 221 2.00 6.26 15.45
C TYR A 221 1.16 7.55 15.25
N ASP A 222 0.20 7.81 16.14
CA ASP A 222 -0.61 9.04 16.19
C ASP A 222 -1.43 9.34 14.92
N GLY A 223 -2.14 8.33 14.43
CA GLY A 223 -3.09 8.45 13.33
C GLY A 223 -4.08 7.31 13.35
N LYS A 224 -5.05 7.33 12.45
CA LYS A 224 -6.02 6.26 12.22
C LYS A 224 -5.63 5.47 10.97
N TRP A 225 -5.98 4.20 10.97
CA TRP A 225 -6.03 3.39 9.74
C TRP A 225 -7.44 2.81 9.58
N GLN A 226 -7.80 2.50 8.35
CA GLN A 226 -9.03 1.79 8.02
C GLN A 226 -8.66 0.40 7.51
N GLU A 227 -9.15 -0.65 8.18
CA GLU A 227 -8.57 -2.00 8.12
C GLU A 227 -9.62 -3.08 7.80
N LEU A 228 -9.22 -4.06 6.99
CA LEU A 228 -9.86 -5.36 6.81
C LEU A 228 -8.90 -6.48 7.22
N ILE A 229 -9.43 -7.55 7.79
CA ILE A 229 -8.65 -8.68 8.31
C ILE A 229 -8.78 -9.88 7.36
N ASP A 230 -7.65 -10.52 7.07
CA ASP A 230 -7.54 -11.66 6.16
C ASP A 230 -8.15 -11.41 4.77
N LEU A 231 -7.59 -10.41 4.07
CA LEU A 231 -7.95 -10.06 2.70
C LEU A 231 -7.07 -10.84 1.71
N MET A 232 -7.69 -11.74 0.95
CA MET A 232 -7.13 -12.40 -0.22
C MET A 232 -7.43 -11.56 -1.47
N ALA A 233 -6.37 -11.05 -2.11
CA ALA A 233 -6.43 -10.46 -3.44
C ALA A 233 -5.89 -11.45 -4.46
N VAL A 234 -6.64 -11.70 -5.54
CA VAL A 234 -6.31 -12.60 -6.64
C VAL A 234 -6.19 -11.77 -7.91
N VAL A 235 -5.00 -11.78 -8.52
CA VAL A 235 -4.70 -11.17 -9.81
C VAL A 235 -4.63 -12.30 -10.83
N THR A 236 -5.69 -12.47 -11.63
CA THR A 236 -5.84 -13.63 -12.52
C THR A 236 -5.01 -13.52 -13.79
N ASP A 237 -4.80 -12.32 -14.34
CA ASP A 237 -4.07 -12.12 -15.60
C ASP A 237 -3.31 -10.77 -15.62
N GLU A 238 -2.01 -10.82 -15.88
CA GLU A 238 -1.20 -9.63 -16.13
C GLU A 238 -0.65 -9.73 -17.56
N PRO A 239 -1.33 -9.14 -18.57
CA PRO A 239 -0.96 -9.30 -19.97
C PRO A 239 0.49 -8.88 -20.23
N PRO A 240 1.29 -9.63 -21.02
CA PRO A 240 2.71 -9.32 -21.23
C PRO A 240 3.00 -7.91 -21.79
N ASP A 241 2.07 -7.36 -22.58
CA ASP A 241 2.15 -6.01 -23.16
C ASP A 241 1.57 -4.91 -22.24
N PHE A 242 0.97 -5.29 -21.10
CA PHE A 242 0.50 -4.38 -20.06
C PHE A 242 1.58 -4.18 -18.99
N TYR A 243 1.69 -2.96 -18.47
CA TYR A 243 2.71 -2.64 -17.45
C TYR A 243 2.22 -1.57 -16.47
N PHE A 244 1.61 -0.51 -16.99
CA PHE A 244 0.84 0.46 -16.23
C PHE A 244 -0.44 0.82 -16.99
N PRO A 245 -1.51 1.26 -16.30
CA PRO A 245 -2.61 1.96 -16.93
C PRO A 245 -2.13 3.22 -17.66
N GLU A 246 -2.86 3.66 -18.68
CA GLU A 246 -2.60 4.92 -19.37
C GLU A 246 -3.82 5.85 -19.28
N PRO A 247 -3.74 7.02 -18.60
CA PRO A 247 -2.59 7.50 -17.82
C PRO A 247 -2.37 6.69 -16.54
N ASN A 248 -1.11 6.57 -16.10
CA ASN A 248 -0.77 5.83 -14.89
C ASN A 248 -1.38 6.48 -13.65
N TYR A 249 -2.23 5.72 -12.95
CA TYR A 249 -2.87 6.12 -11.69
C TYR A 249 -2.32 5.37 -10.45
N LEU A 250 -1.31 4.50 -10.63
CA LEU A 250 -0.63 3.85 -9.51
C LEU A 250 0.35 4.82 -8.83
N PRO A 251 0.64 4.64 -7.52
CA PRO A 251 1.51 5.54 -6.74
C PRO A 251 3.01 5.28 -6.98
N ILE A 252 3.36 4.69 -8.12
CA ILE A 252 4.71 4.25 -8.51
C ILE A 252 4.91 4.44 -10.02
N ASP A 253 6.17 4.57 -10.44
CA ASP A 253 6.56 4.72 -11.85
C ASP A 253 7.55 3.64 -12.31
N ARG A 254 7.95 3.68 -13.59
CA ARG A 254 8.85 2.69 -14.19
C ARG A 254 10.25 2.70 -13.57
N PRO A 255 10.92 3.86 -13.36
CA PRO A 255 12.21 3.92 -12.66
C PRO A 255 12.16 3.32 -11.25
N PHE A 256 11.18 3.70 -10.43
CA PHE A 256 11.01 3.17 -9.09
C PHE A 256 10.78 1.65 -9.11
N LEU A 257 9.88 1.16 -9.97
CA LEU A 257 9.56 -0.26 -10.02
C LEU A 257 10.73 -1.12 -10.49
N THR A 258 11.50 -0.65 -11.48
CA THR A 258 12.70 -1.35 -11.98
C THR A 258 13.70 -1.57 -10.85
N GLU A 259 13.88 -0.56 -10.01
CA GLU A 259 14.71 -0.67 -8.81
C GLU A 259 14.08 -1.57 -7.73
N TYR A 260 12.78 -1.44 -7.49
CA TYR A 260 12.07 -2.16 -6.43
C TYR A 260 12.06 -3.67 -6.67
N ILE A 261 11.99 -4.10 -7.93
CA ILE A 261 12.12 -5.53 -8.32
C ILE A 261 13.45 -6.11 -7.82
N GLY A 262 14.55 -5.37 -7.93
CA GLY A 262 15.85 -5.79 -7.39
C GLY A 262 15.86 -5.99 -5.87
N GLN A 263 15.06 -5.21 -5.12
CA GLN A 263 14.91 -5.40 -3.66
C GLN A 263 14.19 -6.69 -3.26
N ILE A 264 13.60 -7.42 -4.21
CA ILE A 264 12.94 -8.72 -4.03
C ILE A 264 13.75 -9.86 -4.68
N LEU A 265 14.34 -9.63 -5.87
CA LEU A 265 15.08 -10.65 -6.62
C LEU A 265 16.55 -10.78 -6.21
N ASP A 266 17.22 -9.69 -5.85
CA ASP A 266 18.67 -9.68 -5.65
C ASP A 266 19.03 -9.81 -4.17
N ASP A 267 20.17 -10.43 -3.89
CA ASP A 267 20.73 -10.38 -2.54
C ASP A 267 21.32 -8.98 -2.29
N SER A 268 21.07 -8.43 -1.10
CA SER A 268 21.46 -7.06 -0.76
C SER A 268 22.14 -7.03 0.61
N PRO A 269 23.40 -6.56 0.71
CA PRO A 269 24.11 -6.51 1.98
C PRO A 269 23.50 -5.46 2.92
N ILE A 270 23.67 -5.68 4.23
CA ILE A 270 23.12 -4.77 5.25
C ILE A 270 23.79 -3.39 5.15
N HIS A 271 23.05 -2.40 4.67
CA HIS A 271 23.46 -1.00 4.67
C HIS A 271 23.06 -0.31 5.98
N GLN A 272 23.99 0.44 6.59
CA GLN A 272 23.73 1.20 7.81
C GLN A 272 22.65 2.26 7.58
N GLY A 273 21.47 2.06 8.18
CA GLY A 273 20.31 2.96 8.05
C GLY A 273 19.06 2.27 7.49
N VAL A 274 19.23 1.13 6.81
CA VAL A 274 18.15 0.27 6.29
C VAL A 274 17.87 -0.87 7.29
N LYS A 275 16.62 -1.34 7.38
CA LYS A 275 16.19 -2.40 8.32
C LYS A 275 16.37 -3.82 7.76
N TYR A 276 15.90 -4.04 6.54
CA TYR A 276 15.98 -5.30 5.79
C TYR A 276 15.60 -5.03 4.32
N THR A 277 15.90 -5.96 3.42
CA THR A 277 15.24 -6.08 2.10
C THR A 277 14.58 -7.47 1.99
N TYR A 278 13.63 -7.64 1.08
CA TYR A 278 13.00 -8.96 0.88
C TYR A 278 13.96 -9.94 0.21
N GLY A 279 14.74 -9.48 -0.77
CA GLY A 279 15.75 -10.29 -1.46
C GLY A 279 16.78 -10.88 -0.49
N GLN A 280 17.28 -10.10 0.48
CA GLN A 280 18.17 -10.61 1.52
C GLN A 280 17.52 -11.75 2.33
N ARG A 281 16.25 -11.59 2.74
CA ARG A 281 15.48 -12.62 3.47
C ARG A 281 15.29 -13.89 2.63
N LEU A 282 15.19 -13.77 1.31
CA LEU A 282 15.00 -14.88 0.38
C LEU A 282 16.32 -15.53 -0.08
N ARG A 283 17.46 -14.82 -0.04
CA ARG A 283 18.77 -15.25 -0.57
C ARG A 283 19.76 -15.74 0.49
N SER A 284 20.01 -14.93 1.51
CA SER A 284 21.22 -15.06 2.35
C SER A 284 20.92 -15.13 3.84
N TRP A 285 19.79 -14.57 4.30
CA TRP A 285 19.47 -14.43 5.72
C TRP A 285 19.48 -15.75 6.53
N PHE A 286 19.03 -16.85 5.91
CA PHE A 286 18.97 -18.17 6.54
C PHE A 286 20.11 -19.09 6.08
N ASP A 287 21.23 -18.53 5.62
CA ASP A 287 22.38 -19.24 5.03
C ASP A 287 22.00 -20.13 3.82
N ARG A 288 20.86 -19.83 3.19
CA ARG A 288 20.23 -20.61 2.11
C ARG A 288 19.46 -19.70 1.15
N ASP A 289 19.70 -19.88 -0.15
CA ASP A 289 18.90 -19.26 -1.21
C ASP A 289 17.60 -20.05 -1.41
N GLN A 290 16.52 -19.52 -0.86
CA GLN A 290 15.21 -20.15 -0.86
C GLN A 290 14.57 -20.16 -2.25
N ILE A 291 14.88 -19.20 -3.13
CA ILE A 291 14.34 -19.18 -4.50
C ILE A 291 15.05 -20.23 -5.34
N ALA A 292 16.38 -20.35 -5.22
CA ALA A 292 17.11 -21.45 -5.85
C ALA A 292 16.63 -22.83 -5.35
N GLN A 293 16.33 -22.95 -4.05
CA GLN A 293 15.73 -24.18 -3.49
C GLN A 293 14.34 -24.47 -4.06
N VAL A 294 13.46 -23.48 -4.17
CA VAL A 294 12.11 -23.63 -4.78
C VAL A 294 12.20 -24.03 -6.25
N ILE A 295 13.04 -23.37 -7.05
CA ILE A 295 13.24 -23.70 -8.47
C ILE A 295 13.74 -25.14 -8.61
N ASN A 296 14.79 -25.51 -7.88
CA ASN A 296 15.35 -26.86 -7.93
C ASN A 296 14.33 -27.93 -7.50
N LYS A 297 13.49 -27.61 -6.51
CA LYS A 297 12.44 -28.52 -6.03
C LYS A 297 11.36 -28.73 -7.07
N LEU A 298 10.84 -27.68 -7.70
CA LEU A 298 9.81 -27.78 -8.74
C LEU A 298 10.35 -28.44 -10.03
N ILE A 299 11.64 -28.30 -10.35
CA ILE A 299 12.28 -29.08 -11.42
C ILE A 299 12.30 -30.58 -11.08
N SER A 300 12.53 -30.96 -9.82
CA SER A 300 12.56 -32.38 -9.39
C SER A 300 11.18 -33.01 -9.14
N GLU A 301 10.20 -32.18 -8.77
CA GLU A 301 8.88 -32.58 -8.29
C GLU A 301 7.92 -31.41 -8.61
N ILE A 302 7.42 -31.34 -9.84
CA ILE A 302 6.56 -30.22 -10.29
C ILE A 302 5.26 -30.13 -9.45
N ASP A 303 4.78 -31.29 -9.00
CA ASP A 303 3.65 -31.46 -8.08
C ASP A 303 4.01 -31.28 -6.59
N ALA A 304 5.14 -30.67 -6.27
CA ALA A 304 5.50 -30.38 -4.89
C ALA A 304 4.48 -29.44 -4.22
N ALA A 305 3.86 -29.89 -3.14
CA ALA A 305 3.09 -29.02 -2.24
C ALA A 305 3.98 -28.20 -1.30
N SER A 306 5.28 -28.54 -1.20
CA SER A 306 6.25 -27.98 -0.24
C SER A 306 7.27 -27.00 -0.86
N ALA A 307 6.95 -26.39 -2.00
CA ALA A 307 7.73 -25.30 -2.59
C ALA A 307 7.41 -23.96 -1.90
N VAL A 308 8.06 -23.71 -0.76
CA VAL A 308 7.80 -22.57 0.14
C VAL A 308 9.06 -21.78 0.48
N MET A 309 8.86 -20.52 0.86
CA MET A 309 9.91 -19.62 1.34
C MET A 309 9.41 -18.85 2.57
N SER A 310 10.24 -18.72 3.61
CA SER A 310 9.95 -17.92 4.80
C SER A 310 10.81 -16.66 4.82
N LEU A 311 10.21 -15.51 5.14
CA LEU A 311 10.94 -14.27 5.36
C LEU A 311 11.03 -13.92 6.86
N TRP A 312 10.14 -14.50 7.68
CA TRP A 312 10.09 -14.26 9.12
C TRP A 312 11.14 -15.07 9.88
N ASP A 313 11.94 -14.40 10.71
CA ASP A 313 12.84 -15.00 11.70
C ASP A 313 12.20 -14.84 13.09
N VAL A 314 12.32 -15.83 13.97
CA VAL A 314 11.79 -15.70 15.34
C VAL A 314 12.37 -14.51 16.11
N LYS A 315 13.59 -14.08 15.78
CA LYS A 315 14.26 -12.88 16.34
C LYS A 315 13.58 -11.57 15.93
N ASP A 316 12.71 -11.57 14.92
CA ASP A 316 11.93 -10.40 14.50
C ASP A 316 10.90 -9.94 15.55
N HIS A 317 10.64 -10.76 16.58
CA HIS A 317 9.88 -10.33 17.77
C HIS A 317 10.71 -9.44 18.71
N GLU A 318 12.04 -9.57 18.72
CA GLU A 318 12.93 -8.87 19.66
C GLU A 318 13.25 -7.44 19.21
N LYS A 319 13.15 -7.15 17.91
CA LYS A 319 13.57 -5.88 17.30
C LYS A 319 12.49 -5.32 16.39
N GLY A 320 12.11 -4.06 16.63
CA GLY A 320 11.14 -3.35 15.80
C GLY A 320 11.66 -3.07 14.39
N GLY A 321 10.88 -3.46 13.37
CA GLY A 321 11.27 -3.31 11.97
C GLY A 321 11.35 -4.64 11.21
N SER A 322 10.48 -5.58 11.54
CA SER A 322 10.37 -6.90 10.94
C SER A 322 9.65 -6.90 9.58
N PRO A 323 9.85 -7.93 8.73
CA PRO A 323 9.30 -7.95 7.40
C PRO A 323 7.76 -7.98 7.39
N CYS A 324 7.15 -7.27 6.43
CA CYS A 324 5.69 -7.24 6.25
C CYS A 324 5.19 -8.48 5.48
N LEU A 325 5.87 -8.83 4.38
CA LEU A 325 5.79 -10.14 3.74
C LEU A 325 6.45 -11.19 4.64
N ASN A 326 5.79 -12.32 4.91
CA ASN A 326 6.29 -13.33 5.86
C ASN A 326 6.47 -14.71 5.24
N HIS A 327 5.65 -15.06 4.26
CA HIS A 327 5.66 -16.38 3.62
C HIS A 327 5.33 -16.26 2.14
N ILE A 328 5.95 -17.11 1.32
CA ILE A 328 5.61 -17.32 -0.08
C ILE A 328 5.44 -18.82 -0.31
N TRP A 329 4.37 -19.21 -0.99
CA TRP A 329 4.12 -20.56 -1.49
C TRP A 329 3.99 -20.50 -3.01
N VAL A 330 4.70 -21.38 -3.70
CA VAL A 330 4.66 -21.49 -5.16
C VAL A 330 4.07 -22.86 -5.51
N ARG A 331 3.13 -22.91 -6.45
CA ARG A 331 2.41 -24.13 -6.78
C ARG A 331 2.10 -24.20 -8.27
N VAL A 332 2.36 -25.35 -8.89
CA VAL A 332 1.93 -25.66 -10.25
C VAL A 332 0.65 -26.50 -10.23
N VAL A 333 -0.35 -26.09 -11.01
CA VAL A 333 -1.59 -26.84 -11.27
C VAL A 333 -1.92 -26.65 -12.75
N GLU A 334 -2.21 -27.74 -13.47
CA GLU A 334 -2.59 -27.67 -14.91
C GLU A 334 -1.59 -26.89 -15.80
N ASN A 335 -0.30 -26.97 -15.45
CA ASN A 335 0.84 -26.22 -16.03
C ASN A 335 0.89 -24.72 -15.71
N GLU A 336 -0.06 -24.17 -14.94
CA GLU A 336 0.02 -22.81 -14.44
C GLU A 336 0.87 -22.71 -13.18
N LEU A 337 1.92 -21.89 -13.18
CA LEU A 337 2.69 -21.58 -11.98
C LEU A 337 2.04 -20.41 -11.25
N SER A 338 1.40 -20.69 -10.11
CA SER A 338 0.81 -19.70 -9.20
C SER A 338 1.76 -19.33 -8.05
N LEU A 339 1.61 -18.12 -7.52
CA LEU A 339 2.35 -17.65 -6.34
C LEU A 339 1.39 -17.05 -5.30
N THR A 340 1.42 -17.57 -4.07
CA THR A 340 0.70 -17.03 -2.92
C THR A 340 1.67 -16.39 -1.93
N ALA A 341 1.47 -15.12 -1.60
CA ALA A 341 2.28 -14.35 -0.66
C ALA A 341 1.46 -13.90 0.57
N ILE A 342 1.96 -14.14 1.78
CA ILE A 342 1.28 -13.78 3.03
C ILE A 342 1.94 -12.56 3.67
N PHE A 343 1.15 -11.51 3.89
CA PHE A 343 1.55 -10.27 4.56
C PHE A 343 0.86 -10.16 5.92
N ARG A 344 1.64 -10.01 7.01
CA ARG A 344 1.07 -9.75 8.35
C ARG A 344 0.46 -8.36 8.50
N SER A 345 0.89 -7.41 7.66
CA SER A 345 0.46 -6.02 7.67
C SER A 345 0.83 -5.40 6.34
N ASN A 346 -0.12 -4.74 5.66
CA ASN A 346 0.04 -4.30 4.29
C ASN A 346 -0.62 -2.91 4.08
N ASP A 347 0.20 -1.90 3.79
CA ASP A 347 -0.27 -0.59 3.36
C ASP A 347 -0.79 -0.73 1.93
N MET A 348 -2.12 -0.84 1.83
CA MET A 348 -2.81 -1.09 0.58
C MET A 348 -2.80 0.11 -0.35
N PHE A 349 -2.56 1.32 0.14
CA PHE A 349 -2.44 2.48 -0.73
C PHE A 349 -1.02 2.62 -1.29
N ALA A 350 -0.03 2.80 -0.43
CA ALA A 350 1.31 3.21 -0.86
C ALA A 350 2.26 2.05 -1.20
N ALA A 351 2.08 0.86 -0.61
CA ALA A 351 3.05 -0.24 -0.72
C ALA A 351 2.55 -1.42 -1.58
N TRP A 352 1.27 -1.79 -1.50
CA TRP A 352 0.74 -2.97 -2.18
C TRP A 352 1.03 -3.03 -3.70
N PRO A 353 0.89 -1.94 -4.50
CA PRO A 353 1.21 -1.99 -5.93
C PRO A 353 2.66 -2.41 -6.22
N ALA A 354 3.62 -1.86 -5.50
CA ALA A 354 5.03 -2.21 -5.64
C ALA A 354 5.31 -3.65 -5.19
N ASN A 355 4.76 -4.05 -4.04
CA ASN A 355 4.84 -5.42 -3.53
C ASN A 355 4.29 -6.44 -4.56
N ALA A 356 3.11 -6.18 -5.12
CA ALA A 356 2.44 -7.07 -6.07
C ALA A 356 3.23 -7.18 -7.39
N MET A 357 3.70 -6.07 -7.95
CA MET A 357 4.50 -6.09 -9.19
C MET A 357 5.86 -6.77 -8.99
N GLY A 358 6.51 -6.55 -7.84
CA GLY A 358 7.75 -7.25 -7.47
C GLY A 358 7.55 -8.76 -7.25
N LEU A 359 6.42 -9.17 -6.66
CA LEU A 359 6.04 -10.58 -6.54
C LEU A 359 5.68 -11.22 -7.90
N ARG A 360 5.06 -10.48 -8.83
CA ARG A 360 4.82 -10.94 -10.20
C ARG A 360 6.14 -11.16 -10.94
N ALA A 361 7.11 -10.27 -10.79
CA ALA A 361 8.46 -10.45 -11.34
C ALA A 361 9.18 -11.67 -10.73
N LEU A 362 9.01 -11.93 -9.43
CA LEU A 362 9.51 -13.15 -8.78
C LEU A 362 8.85 -14.43 -9.32
N GLN A 363 7.53 -14.45 -9.44
CA GLN A 363 6.78 -15.56 -10.04
C GLN A 363 7.28 -15.86 -11.47
N GLN A 364 7.47 -14.80 -12.27
CA GLN A 364 7.97 -14.89 -13.64
C GLN A 364 9.40 -15.44 -13.69
N HIS A 365 10.29 -14.95 -12.83
CA HIS A 365 11.66 -15.45 -12.70
C HIS A 365 11.70 -16.95 -12.36
N ILE A 366 10.88 -17.41 -11.40
CA ILE A 366 10.81 -18.83 -11.03
C ILE A 366 10.31 -19.68 -12.20
N ARG A 367 9.23 -19.26 -12.89
CA ARG A 367 8.74 -19.92 -14.11
C ARG A 367 9.84 -20.04 -15.16
N ASP A 368 10.51 -18.92 -15.47
CA ASP A 368 11.54 -18.88 -16.51
C ASP A 368 12.73 -19.77 -16.20
N GLU A 369 13.19 -19.81 -14.94
CA GLU A 369 14.29 -20.69 -14.56
C GLU A 369 13.89 -22.16 -14.56
N ILE A 370 12.63 -22.52 -14.28
CA ILE A 370 12.15 -23.90 -14.46
C ILE A 370 12.12 -24.24 -15.96
N SER A 371 11.48 -23.41 -16.79
CA SER A 371 11.33 -23.65 -18.24
C SER A 371 12.66 -23.67 -19.02
N LYS A 372 13.69 -22.97 -18.55
CA LYS A 372 15.05 -23.03 -19.13
C LYS A 372 15.82 -24.30 -18.77
N ARG A 373 15.43 -24.98 -17.69
CA ARG A 373 16.23 -26.03 -17.02
C ARG A 373 15.51 -27.38 -16.92
N SER A 374 14.35 -27.50 -17.57
CA SER A 374 13.51 -28.70 -17.61
C SER A 374 12.61 -28.68 -18.85
N ASP A 375 11.95 -29.78 -19.16
CA ASP A 375 11.00 -29.89 -20.28
C ASP A 375 9.58 -29.36 -19.93
N TYR A 376 9.39 -28.74 -18.76
CA TYR A 376 8.09 -28.22 -18.34
C TYR A 376 7.73 -26.92 -19.08
N ASN A 377 6.64 -26.96 -19.84
CA ASN A 377 6.05 -25.78 -20.49
C ASN A 377 5.04 -25.11 -19.55
N LEU A 378 5.49 -24.16 -18.75
CA LEU A 378 4.66 -23.50 -17.72
C LEU A 378 4.13 -22.13 -18.16
N SER A 379 2.84 -21.89 -17.93
CA SER A 379 2.21 -20.57 -18.03
C SER A 379 2.29 -19.80 -16.70
N MET A 380 2.04 -18.49 -16.76
CA MET A 380 1.85 -17.68 -15.55
C MET A 380 0.44 -17.92 -15.02
N GLY A 381 0.33 -18.49 -13.82
CA GLY A 381 -0.95 -18.58 -13.11
C GLY A 381 -1.26 -17.32 -12.28
N PRO A 382 -2.31 -17.37 -11.45
CA PRO A 382 -2.69 -16.27 -10.59
C PRO A 382 -1.57 -15.84 -9.61
N LEU A 383 -1.45 -14.52 -9.41
CA LEU A 383 -0.73 -13.96 -8.27
C LEU A 383 -1.73 -13.71 -7.14
N ILE A 384 -1.46 -14.28 -5.98
CA ILE A 384 -2.35 -14.23 -4.81
C ILE A 384 -1.60 -13.54 -3.67
N THR A 385 -2.22 -12.53 -3.05
CA THR A 385 -1.71 -11.95 -1.79
C THR A 385 -2.75 -12.10 -0.69
N ILE A 386 -2.36 -12.65 0.46
CA ILE A 386 -3.19 -12.76 1.66
C ILE A 386 -2.65 -11.76 2.67
N SER A 387 -3.42 -10.72 2.97
CA SER A 387 -3.05 -9.65 3.90
C SER A 387 -3.86 -9.76 5.17
N GLN A 388 -3.21 -10.21 6.26
CA GLN A 388 -3.84 -10.41 7.57
C GLN A 388 -4.31 -9.08 8.18
N SER A 389 -3.57 -8.00 7.92
CA SER A 389 -3.99 -6.61 8.18
C SER A 389 -3.85 -5.83 6.87
N ALA A 390 -4.95 -5.71 6.13
CA ALA A 390 -5.06 -4.92 4.91
C ALA A 390 -5.61 -3.54 5.25
N HIS A 391 -4.81 -2.49 5.11
CA HIS A 391 -5.18 -1.17 5.64
C HIS A 391 -4.79 0.00 4.75
N ILE A 392 -5.50 1.11 4.92
CA ILE A 392 -5.17 2.43 4.38
C ILE A 392 -5.06 3.45 5.54
N TYR A 393 -4.05 4.31 5.49
CA TYR A 393 -3.84 5.35 6.50
C TYR A 393 -4.77 6.55 6.30
N ASP A 394 -5.10 7.26 7.38
CA ASP A 394 -5.94 8.46 7.36
C ASP A 394 -5.47 9.54 6.38
N ASP A 395 -4.16 9.75 6.32
CA ASP A 395 -3.49 10.65 5.36
C ASP A 395 -3.57 10.23 3.87
N THR A 396 -4.23 9.10 3.56
CA THR A 396 -4.51 8.64 2.18
C THR A 396 -5.99 8.65 1.81
N TRP A 397 -6.90 8.91 2.75
CA TRP A 397 -8.35 8.70 2.55
C TRP A 397 -8.95 9.54 1.40
N GLU A 398 -8.60 10.82 1.29
CA GLU A 398 -9.09 11.68 0.19
C GLU A 398 -8.54 11.24 -1.18
N ASN A 399 -7.32 10.71 -1.21
CA ASN A 399 -6.70 10.18 -2.43
C ASN A 399 -7.36 8.88 -2.89
N VAL A 400 -7.70 8.01 -1.93
CA VAL A 400 -8.50 6.79 -2.17
C VAL A 400 -9.89 7.15 -2.69
N GLU A 401 -10.58 8.13 -2.10
CA GLU A 401 -11.90 8.59 -2.55
C GLU A 401 -11.86 9.11 -4.00
N ARG A 402 -10.89 9.97 -4.34
CA ARG A 402 -10.72 10.45 -5.72
C ARG A 402 -10.41 9.32 -6.70
N LEU A 403 -9.56 8.36 -6.33
CA LEU A 403 -9.23 7.22 -7.19
C LEU A 403 -10.47 6.36 -7.46
N ILE A 404 -11.25 6.02 -6.43
CA ILE A 404 -12.51 5.28 -6.56
C ILE A 404 -13.46 6.03 -7.50
N ALA A 405 -13.71 7.31 -7.25
CA ALA A 405 -14.62 8.14 -8.05
C ALA A 405 -14.17 8.34 -9.51
N THR A 406 -12.89 8.11 -9.84
CA THR A 406 -12.37 8.28 -11.21
C THR A 406 -12.10 6.98 -11.95
N GLN A 407 -11.95 5.84 -11.25
CA GLN A 407 -11.56 4.56 -11.87
C GLN A 407 -12.50 3.38 -11.54
N TYR A 408 -13.11 3.33 -10.36
CA TYR A 408 -13.88 2.15 -9.92
C TYR A 408 -15.07 1.88 -10.85
N ASP A 409 -15.84 2.93 -11.18
CA ASP A 409 -16.98 2.82 -12.10
C ASP A 409 -16.54 2.35 -13.51
N LYS A 410 -15.37 2.76 -13.99
CA LYS A 410 -14.85 2.29 -15.29
C LYS A 410 -14.50 0.80 -15.26
N ILE A 411 -13.94 0.34 -14.14
CA ILE A 411 -13.57 -1.06 -13.92
C ILE A 411 -14.83 -1.94 -13.84
N VAL A 412 -15.83 -1.59 -13.02
CA VAL A 412 -17.02 -2.44 -12.86
C VAL A 412 -17.96 -2.41 -14.07
N ASN A 413 -17.90 -1.36 -14.90
CA ASN A 413 -18.67 -1.30 -16.15
C ASN A 413 -17.99 -2.05 -17.32
N GLN A 414 -16.73 -2.48 -17.19
CA GLN A 414 -16.10 -3.43 -18.13
C GLN A 414 -16.59 -4.85 -17.81
N ARG A 415 -17.84 -5.11 -18.18
CA ARG A 415 -18.51 -6.38 -17.88
C ARG A 415 -17.82 -7.55 -18.56
N ASP A 416 -17.41 -8.51 -17.73
CA ASP A 416 -17.12 -9.88 -18.11
C ASP A 416 -18.25 -10.74 -17.54
N PHE A 417 -18.91 -11.53 -18.39
CA PHE A 417 -20.02 -12.39 -17.98
C PHE A 417 -19.55 -13.80 -17.57
N PHE A 418 -18.24 -14.03 -17.52
CA PHE A 418 -17.68 -15.29 -17.04
C PHE A 418 -17.96 -15.51 -15.54
N ASP A 419 -18.59 -16.63 -15.21
CA ASP A 419 -18.77 -17.12 -13.84
C ASP A 419 -18.14 -18.53 -13.73
N PRO A 420 -17.22 -18.78 -12.78
CA PRO A 420 -16.66 -20.10 -12.53
C PRO A 420 -17.71 -21.18 -12.19
N SER A 421 -18.91 -20.77 -11.76
CA SER A 421 -20.04 -21.66 -11.48
C SER A 421 -20.71 -22.20 -12.75
N GLY A 422 -20.31 -21.73 -13.94
CA GLY A 422 -20.86 -22.16 -15.22
C GLY A 422 -21.97 -21.25 -15.76
N ASN A 423 -22.55 -21.67 -16.88
CA ASN A 423 -23.66 -20.95 -17.52
C ASN A 423 -25.00 -21.62 -17.18
N PHE A 424 -26.09 -20.87 -17.22
CA PHE A 424 -27.43 -21.37 -16.91
C PHE A 424 -28.39 -21.10 -18.07
N LEU A 425 -28.80 -22.16 -18.76
CA LEU A 425 -29.77 -22.13 -19.84
C LEU A 425 -31.17 -22.36 -19.26
N ILE A 426 -32.11 -21.47 -19.56
CA ILE A 426 -33.48 -21.51 -19.03
C ILE A 426 -34.44 -21.84 -20.19
N SER A 427 -35.32 -22.82 -19.99
CA SER A 427 -36.41 -23.15 -20.90
C SER A 427 -37.75 -23.24 -20.15
N VAL A 428 -38.86 -23.24 -20.90
CA VAL A 428 -40.20 -23.48 -20.37
C VAL A 428 -40.78 -24.68 -21.11
N GLU A 429 -41.02 -25.77 -20.39
CA GLU A 429 -41.38 -27.09 -20.91
C GLU A 429 -42.55 -27.65 -20.10
N GLU A 430 -43.61 -28.10 -20.80
CA GLU A 430 -44.72 -28.91 -20.23
C GLU A 430 -45.17 -28.51 -18.81
N GLU A 431 -45.57 -27.24 -18.68
CA GLU A 431 -45.99 -26.54 -17.45
C GLU A 431 -44.89 -26.11 -16.45
N GLN A 432 -43.60 -26.32 -16.68
CA GLN A 432 -42.55 -25.95 -15.73
C GLN A 432 -41.39 -25.17 -16.36
N ILE A 433 -40.62 -24.49 -15.51
CA ILE A 433 -39.35 -23.86 -15.89
C ILE A 433 -38.26 -24.91 -15.66
N LEU A 434 -37.43 -25.15 -16.67
CA LEU A 434 -36.22 -25.95 -16.58
C LEU A 434 -35.01 -25.01 -16.61
N VAL A 435 -33.99 -25.33 -15.80
CA VAL A 435 -32.69 -24.66 -15.78
C VAL A 435 -31.61 -25.72 -15.94
N GLN A 436 -30.79 -25.61 -16.98
CA GLN A 436 -29.65 -26.48 -17.23
C GLN A 436 -28.36 -25.71 -16.93
N GLN A 437 -27.58 -26.20 -15.98
CA GLN A 437 -26.27 -25.65 -15.64
C GLN A 437 -25.20 -26.35 -16.46
N THR A 438 -24.35 -25.58 -17.16
CA THR A 438 -23.26 -26.09 -17.99
C THR A 438 -21.90 -25.64 -17.49
N THR A 439 -20.86 -26.45 -17.70
CA THR A 439 -19.47 -26.07 -17.41
C THR A 439 -19.05 -24.76 -18.12
N PRO A 440 -18.20 -23.93 -17.49
CA PRO A 440 -17.48 -22.89 -18.22
C PRO A 440 -16.64 -23.53 -19.34
N GLY A 441 -16.72 -22.99 -20.56
CA GLY A 441 -15.93 -23.47 -21.70
C GLY A 441 -16.54 -24.65 -22.45
N SER A 442 -16.55 -25.86 -21.89
CA SER A 442 -16.97 -27.07 -22.65
C SER A 442 -18.49 -27.17 -22.90
N GLY A 443 -19.31 -26.46 -22.10
CA GLY A 443 -20.78 -26.46 -22.27
C GLY A 443 -21.45 -27.77 -21.87
N GLU A 444 -20.75 -28.66 -21.16
CA GLU A 444 -21.29 -29.93 -20.67
C GLU A 444 -22.32 -29.68 -19.57
N ILE A 445 -23.51 -30.27 -19.69
CA ILE A 445 -24.58 -30.14 -18.69
C ILE A 445 -24.19 -30.94 -17.45
N VAL A 446 -24.01 -30.25 -16.31
CA VAL A 446 -23.59 -30.83 -15.02
C VAL A 446 -24.73 -30.90 -14.01
N ALA A 447 -25.78 -30.10 -14.16
CA ALA A 447 -26.98 -30.16 -13.32
C ALA A 447 -28.22 -29.66 -14.06
N CYS A 448 -29.39 -30.18 -13.66
CA CYS A 448 -30.70 -29.74 -14.13
C CYS A 448 -31.61 -29.45 -12.93
N TYR A 449 -32.30 -28.31 -12.96
CA TYR A 449 -33.23 -27.87 -11.91
C TYR A 449 -34.59 -27.56 -12.55
N GLN A 450 -35.69 -27.98 -11.92
CA GLN A 450 -37.03 -27.83 -12.53
C GLN A 450 -38.10 -27.38 -11.52
N GLY A 451 -39.01 -26.52 -11.94
CA GLY A 451 -40.15 -26.13 -11.12
C GLY A 451 -40.98 -24.95 -11.62
N LYS A 452 -42.09 -24.69 -10.92
CA LYS A 452 -43.05 -23.61 -11.23
C LYS A 452 -42.83 -22.31 -10.43
N ASN A 453 -41.88 -22.26 -9.48
CA ASN A 453 -41.70 -21.15 -8.56
C ASN A 453 -40.29 -20.55 -8.66
N PRO A 454 -40.14 -19.31 -9.21
CA PRO A 454 -38.84 -18.64 -9.36
C PRO A 454 -38.06 -18.51 -8.06
N LEU A 455 -38.73 -18.15 -6.95
CA LEU A 455 -38.09 -17.98 -5.65
C LEU A 455 -37.59 -19.30 -5.07
N LYS A 456 -38.23 -20.44 -5.39
CA LYS A 456 -37.71 -21.75 -5.01
C LYS A 456 -36.47 -22.09 -5.83
N LEU A 457 -36.56 -21.96 -7.16
CA LEU A 457 -35.45 -22.26 -8.08
C LEU A 457 -34.21 -21.42 -7.78
N ILE A 458 -34.34 -20.10 -7.60
CA ILE A 458 -33.18 -19.23 -7.34
C ILE A 458 -32.52 -19.53 -5.98
N ARG A 459 -33.30 -19.96 -4.97
CA ARG A 459 -32.76 -20.40 -3.68
C ARG A 459 -32.02 -21.73 -3.79
N GLU A 460 -32.52 -22.64 -4.61
CA GLU A 460 -31.88 -23.93 -4.91
C GLU A 460 -30.55 -23.69 -5.62
N LEU A 461 -30.54 -22.91 -6.71
CA LEU A 461 -29.34 -22.50 -7.45
C LEU A 461 -28.29 -21.82 -6.56
N ALA A 462 -28.69 -20.87 -5.71
CA ALA A 462 -27.78 -20.19 -4.78
C ALA A 462 -27.25 -21.11 -3.66
N THR A 463 -27.97 -22.19 -3.34
CA THR A 463 -27.54 -23.17 -2.33
C THR A 463 -26.58 -24.20 -2.93
N THR A 464 -26.82 -24.64 -4.16
CA THR A 464 -25.93 -25.59 -4.87
C THR A 464 -24.68 -24.92 -5.44
N ASN A 465 -24.75 -23.62 -5.74
CA ASN A 465 -23.63 -22.82 -6.27
C ASN A 465 -23.26 -21.68 -5.32
N PRO A 466 -22.64 -21.96 -4.14
CA PRO A 466 -22.30 -20.93 -3.15
C PRO A 466 -21.23 -19.92 -3.61
N ALA A 467 -20.59 -20.17 -4.76
CA ALA A 467 -19.60 -19.29 -5.38
C ALA A 467 -20.15 -18.44 -6.54
N ILE A 468 -21.44 -18.59 -6.89
CA ILE A 468 -22.06 -17.84 -8.00
C ILE A 468 -21.98 -16.33 -7.77
N ILE A 469 -21.66 -15.59 -8.82
CA ILE A 469 -21.41 -14.15 -8.73
C ILE A 469 -22.72 -13.42 -8.38
N PRO A 470 -22.74 -12.45 -7.43
CA PRO A 470 -23.95 -11.75 -7.02
C PRO A 470 -24.75 -11.06 -8.14
N GLU A 471 -24.08 -10.59 -9.20
CA GLU A 471 -24.76 -10.04 -10.38
C GLU A 471 -25.43 -11.15 -11.20
N HIS A 472 -24.79 -12.29 -11.36
CA HIS A 472 -25.30 -13.44 -12.12
C HIS A 472 -26.54 -14.05 -11.45
N ILE A 473 -26.52 -14.29 -10.13
CA ILE A 473 -27.73 -14.74 -9.40
C ILE A 473 -28.84 -13.67 -9.42
N GLY A 474 -28.49 -12.38 -9.49
CA GLY A 474 -29.44 -11.29 -9.72
C GLY A 474 -30.15 -11.39 -11.08
N TYR A 475 -29.37 -11.59 -12.15
CA TYR A 475 -29.88 -11.83 -13.50
C TYR A 475 -30.76 -13.09 -13.57
N LEU A 476 -30.34 -14.22 -12.98
CA LEU A 476 -31.13 -15.45 -12.98
C LEU A 476 -32.47 -15.27 -12.25
N GLY A 477 -32.51 -14.43 -11.20
CA GLY A 477 -33.77 -14.06 -10.54
C GLY A 477 -34.75 -13.33 -11.46
N ILE A 478 -34.24 -12.49 -12.37
CA ILE A 478 -35.04 -11.76 -13.37
C ILE A 478 -35.55 -12.73 -14.45
N GLU A 479 -34.66 -13.52 -15.06
CA GLU A 479 -35.05 -14.43 -16.14
C GLU A 479 -35.99 -15.56 -15.65
N LEU A 480 -35.80 -16.10 -14.45
CA LEU A 480 -36.76 -17.05 -13.86
C LEU A 480 -38.14 -16.41 -13.63
N GLN A 481 -38.19 -15.15 -13.20
CA GLN A 481 -39.45 -14.43 -13.01
C GLN A 481 -40.16 -14.13 -14.34
N LYS A 482 -39.38 -13.86 -15.41
CA LYS A 482 -39.86 -13.71 -16.78
C LYS A 482 -40.38 -15.04 -17.35
N ALA A 483 -39.63 -16.13 -17.20
CA ALA A 483 -40.05 -17.48 -17.58
C ALA A 483 -41.36 -17.90 -16.88
N TYR A 484 -41.52 -17.60 -15.60
CA TYR A 484 -42.78 -17.80 -14.87
C TYR A 484 -43.95 -16.98 -15.43
N ASN A 485 -43.71 -15.72 -15.82
CA ASN A 485 -44.75 -14.88 -16.41
C ASN A 485 -45.19 -15.41 -17.78
N CYS A 486 -44.24 -15.83 -18.62
CA CYS A 486 -44.50 -16.50 -19.90
C CYS A 486 -45.31 -17.78 -19.69
N LEU A 487 -44.86 -18.66 -18.79
CA LEU A 487 -45.55 -19.90 -18.40
C LEU A 487 -47.00 -19.65 -17.93
N LYS A 488 -47.19 -18.67 -17.04
CA LYS A 488 -48.52 -18.33 -16.49
C LYS A 488 -49.47 -17.77 -17.55
N ASN A 489 -48.95 -17.03 -18.53
CA ASN A 489 -49.72 -16.38 -19.58
C ASN A 489 -49.81 -17.22 -20.87
N ASN A 490 -49.22 -18.44 -20.89
CA ASN A 490 -49.07 -19.30 -22.06
C ASN A 490 -48.42 -18.59 -23.26
N GLN A 491 -47.39 -17.79 -22.98
CA GLN A 491 -46.57 -17.07 -23.98
C GLN A 491 -45.23 -17.77 -24.17
N PRO A 492 -44.60 -17.70 -25.36
CA PRO A 492 -43.25 -18.19 -25.53
C PRO A 492 -42.27 -17.42 -24.62
N TYR A 493 -41.35 -18.15 -24.00
CA TYR A 493 -40.21 -17.58 -23.30
C TYR A 493 -38.97 -17.63 -24.21
N ILE A 494 -38.20 -16.55 -24.22
CA ILE A 494 -36.90 -16.46 -24.88
C ILE A 494 -35.97 -15.77 -23.88
N GLN A 495 -34.87 -16.44 -23.51
CA GLN A 495 -33.85 -15.87 -22.62
C GLN A 495 -33.17 -14.66 -23.31
N ASP A 496 -32.73 -13.69 -22.51
CA ASP A 496 -31.97 -12.50 -22.97
C ASP A 496 -32.72 -11.50 -23.89
N GLN A 497 -34.04 -11.62 -24.03
CA GLN A 497 -34.92 -10.68 -24.78
C GLN A 497 -35.83 -9.81 -23.89
#